data_AF-A0A411HR89-F1
#
_entry.id   AF-A0A411HR89-F1
#
_cell.length_a   1.000
_cell.length_b   1.000
_cell.length_c   1.000
_cell.angle_alpha   90.00
_cell.angle_beta   90.00
_cell.angle_gamma   90.00
#
_symmetry.space_group_name_H-M   'P 1'
#
loop_
_entity.id
_entity.type
_entity.pdbx_description
1 polymer ?
#
loop_
_entity_poly.entity_id
_entity_poly.type
_entity_poly.pdbx_seq_one_letter_code
_entity_poly.pdbx_strand_id
1 'polypeptide(L)'
;MTQKPADVIRFGRKALWLFGLYHGKNNEKYFFYYTIRTITIVVISMFPLLLLLKLILRPCDVHIFLDSLMYLTTITWFCIKIYLHLYRLKKLRKLEDFVDSKILNLQTEEQARFVAGAMTKQKLVISTFRYMTYIFTAIFALYPIIMGKQDLIMPIWTPFEPQMEELATYVFETFYLSYVIMFYPSLDAIYIGATQTLVSQFQLLKDNLKRALDRSAWDSTIKENIETKRQLKICVAHHNAILE
;
A
#
# COMPACT_ATOMS: atom_id res chain seq x y z
N MET A 1 -18.47 -16.63 -9.25
CA MET A 1 -17.48 -15.62 -9.67
C MET A 1 -16.28 -15.73 -8.75
N THR A 2 -15.14 -16.21 -9.26
CA THR A 2 -13.88 -16.30 -8.52
C THR A 2 -13.27 -14.91 -8.41
N GLN A 3 -13.28 -14.35 -7.20
CA GLN A 3 -12.67 -13.05 -6.92
C GLN A 3 -11.15 -13.20 -7.01
N LYS A 4 -10.48 -12.39 -7.82
CA LYS A 4 -9.02 -12.51 -7.96
C LYS A 4 -8.33 -11.75 -6.81
N PRO A 5 -7.20 -12.24 -6.28
CA PRO A 5 -6.35 -11.50 -5.33
C PRO A 5 -6.09 -10.06 -5.78
N ALA A 6 -5.95 -9.88 -7.10
CA ALA A 6 -5.72 -8.60 -7.74
C ALA A 6 -6.82 -7.54 -7.47
N ASP A 7 -8.06 -7.96 -7.19
CA ASP A 7 -9.21 -7.05 -7.04
C ASP A 7 -9.17 -6.25 -5.72
N VAL A 8 -8.57 -6.81 -4.67
CA VAL A 8 -8.43 -6.13 -3.35
C VAL A 8 -7.54 -4.90 -3.47
N ILE A 9 -6.50 -4.98 -4.30
CA ILE A 9 -5.45 -3.96 -4.45
C ILE A 9 -5.77 -2.99 -5.60
N ARG A 10 -6.80 -3.28 -6.41
CA ARG A 10 -7.11 -2.54 -7.65
C ARG A 10 -7.27 -1.04 -7.44
N PHE A 11 -7.92 -0.62 -6.38
CA PHE A 11 -8.08 0.81 -6.07
C PHE A 11 -6.73 1.48 -5.77
N GLY A 12 -5.92 0.88 -4.88
CA GLY A 12 -4.61 1.42 -4.53
C GLY A 12 -3.67 1.49 -5.74
N ARG A 13 -3.72 0.48 -6.62
CA ARG A 13 -2.98 0.49 -7.89
C ARG A 13 -3.41 1.62 -8.82
N LYS A 14 -4.71 1.86 -8.96
CA LYS A 14 -5.22 2.98 -9.78
C LYS A 14 -4.80 4.33 -9.21
N ALA A 15 -4.91 4.52 -7.90
CA ALA A 15 -4.48 5.74 -7.23
C ALA A 15 -2.97 5.96 -7.48
N LEU A 16 -2.12 4.98 -7.19
CA LEU A 16 -0.68 5.09 -7.40
C LEU A 16 -0.29 5.25 -8.87
N TRP A 17 -1.06 4.67 -9.79
CA TRP A 17 -0.85 4.85 -11.23
C TRP A 17 -1.12 6.28 -11.69
N LEU A 18 -2.20 6.90 -11.21
CA LEU A 18 -2.58 8.27 -11.57
C LEU A 18 -1.45 9.28 -11.30
N PHE A 19 -0.66 9.03 -10.25
CA PHE A 19 0.43 9.89 -9.82
C PHE A 19 1.81 9.33 -10.15
N GLY A 20 1.91 8.42 -11.11
CA GLY A 20 3.22 7.96 -11.57
C GLY A 20 4.02 7.13 -10.56
N LEU A 21 3.41 6.66 -9.48
CA LEU A 21 4.06 5.81 -8.46
C LEU A 21 3.93 4.31 -8.73
N TYR A 22 3.02 3.93 -9.63
CA TYR A 22 2.83 2.54 -10.06
C TYR A 22 2.59 2.48 -11.57
N HIS A 23 3.08 1.44 -12.25
CA HIS A 23 2.81 1.24 -13.69
C HIS A 23 2.75 -0.23 -14.09
N GLY A 24 1.86 -0.54 -15.04
CA GLY A 24 1.80 -1.84 -15.71
C GLY A 24 3.01 -2.06 -16.64
N LYS A 25 3.20 -3.31 -17.10
CA LYS A 25 4.29 -3.73 -18.00
C LYS A 25 4.42 -2.88 -19.28
N ASN A 26 3.30 -2.41 -19.83
CA ASN A 26 3.29 -1.66 -21.09
C ASN A 26 3.45 -0.15 -20.94
N ASN A 27 3.37 0.38 -19.71
CA ASN A 27 3.29 1.83 -19.50
C ASN A 27 4.66 2.50 -19.21
N GLU A 28 5.74 1.72 -19.08
CA GLU A 28 7.10 2.24 -18.83
C GLU A 28 7.63 3.13 -19.95
N LYS A 29 7.12 2.99 -21.17
CA LYS A 29 7.71 3.63 -22.36
C LYS A 29 7.17 5.03 -22.65
N TYR A 30 6.22 5.53 -21.87
CA TYR A 30 5.59 6.82 -22.13
C TYR A 30 6.32 7.95 -21.39
N PHE A 31 6.85 8.91 -22.14
CA PHE A 31 7.47 10.14 -21.60
C PHE A 31 6.62 10.81 -20.51
N PHE A 32 5.30 10.90 -20.75
CA PHE A 32 4.32 11.47 -19.82
C PHE A 32 4.35 10.84 -18.42
N TYR A 33 4.57 9.52 -18.34
CA TYR A 33 4.63 8.81 -17.06
C TYR A 33 5.85 9.24 -16.22
N TYR A 34 7.01 9.36 -16.85
CA TYR A 34 8.22 9.84 -16.19
C TYR A 34 8.06 11.28 -15.73
N THR A 35 7.42 12.14 -16.52
CA THR A 35 7.14 13.53 -16.13
C THR A 35 6.26 13.59 -14.88
N ILE A 36 5.13 12.86 -14.86
CA ILE A 36 4.24 12.81 -13.68
C ILE A 36 5.02 12.31 -12.46
N ARG A 37 5.75 11.20 -12.60
CA ARG A 37 6.53 10.63 -11.50
C ARG A 37 7.53 11.63 -10.92
N THR A 38 8.25 12.36 -11.77
CA THR A 38 9.21 13.38 -11.33
C THR A 38 8.50 14.51 -10.59
N ILE A 39 7.37 15.00 -11.11
CA ILE A 39 6.55 16.02 -10.45
C ILE A 39 6.10 15.52 -9.06
N THR A 40 5.60 14.30 -8.95
CA THR A 40 5.19 13.70 -7.68
C THR A 40 6.33 13.63 -6.68
N ILE A 41 7.51 13.19 -7.10
CA ILE A 41 8.70 13.13 -6.21
C ILE A 41 9.08 14.53 -5.73
N VAL A 42 9.11 15.52 -6.64
CA VAL A 42 9.44 16.91 -6.31
C VAL A 42 8.44 17.47 -5.29
N VAL A 43 7.14 17.36 -5.55
CA VAL A 43 6.07 17.84 -4.66
C VAL A 43 6.18 17.21 -3.27
N ILE A 44 6.40 15.90 -3.19
CA ILE A 44 6.51 15.18 -1.91
C ILE A 44 7.79 15.56 -1.15
N SER A 45 8.89 15.78 -1.85
CA SER A 45 10.18 16.16 -1.24
C SER A 45 10.25 17.63 -0.83
N MET A 46 9.43 18.50 -1.41
CA MET A 46 9.43 19.94 -1.13
C MET A 46 9.03 20.23 0.32
N PHE A 47 8.01 19.57 0.83
CA PHE A 47 7.48 19.83 2.17
C PHE A 47 8.44 19.54 3.34
N PRO A 48 9.15 18.39 3.40
CA PRO A 48 10.13 18.17 4.45
C PRO A 48 11.30 19.16 4.36
N LEU A 49 11.65 19.67 3.18
CA LEU A 49 12.65 20.74 3.03
C LEU A 49 12.16 22.06 3.65
N LEU A 50 10.89 22.44 3.45
CA LEU A 50 10.30 23.64 4.07
C LEU A 50 10.22 23.53 5.60
N LEU A 51 9.90 22.34 6.13
CA LEU A 51 9.96 22.07 7.57
C LEU A 51 11.39 22.17 8.13
N LEU A 52 12.35 21.61 7.42
CA LEU A 52 13.76 21.64 7.82
C LEU A 52 14.31 23.07 7.80
N LEU A 53 13.96 23.87 6.79
CA LEU A 53 14.28 25.30 6.74
C LEU A 53 13.71 26.06 7.94
N LYS A 54 12.46 25.76 8.35
CA LYS A 54 11.89 26.37 9.55
C LYS A 54 12.69 26.08 10.81
N LEU A 55 13.05 24.81 11.00
CA LEU A 55 13.82 24.37 12.16
C LEU A 55 15.19 25.06 12.24
N ILE A 56 15.85 25.26 11.09
CA ILE A 56 17.15 25.94 11.02
C ILE A 56 17.00 27.45 11.28
N LEU A 57 15.97 28.09 10.71
CA LEU A 57 15.83 29.55 10.72
C LEU A 57 15.15 30.11 11.99
N ARG A 58 14.35 29.32 12.72
CA ARG A 58 13.60 29.80 13.90
C ARG A 58 13.67 28.82 15.10
N PRO A 59 14.83 28.67 15.76
CA PRO A 59 15.03 27.67 16.82
C PRO A 59 14.51 28.07 18.23
N CYS A 60 13.56 28.99 18.38
CA CYS A 60 13.40 29.70 19.67
C CYS A 60 12.36 29.14 20.66
N ASP A 61 11.49 28.20 20.27
CA ASP A 61 10.50 27.61 21.18
C ASP A 61 10.58 26.08 21.14
N VAL A 62 10.80 25.46 22.31
CA VAL A 62 10.92 24.01 22.48
C VAL A 62 9.64 23.29 22.06
N HIS A 63 8.47 23.85 22.33
CA HIS A 63 7.20 23.22 21.96
C HIS A 63 7.02 23.20 20.44
N ILE A 64 7.22 24.35 19.78
CA ILE A 64 7.13 24.47 18.32
C ILE A 64 8.20 23.61 17.64
N PHE A 65 9.40 23.53 18.23
CA PHE A 65 10.48 22.69 17.74
C PHE A 65 10.11 21.20 17.78
N LEU A 66 9.58 20.71 18.91
CA LEU A 66 9.17 19.31 19.06
C LEU A 66 8.03 18.95 18.10
N ASP A 67 7.02 19.81 17.97
CA ASP A 67 5.93 19.61 17.02
C ASP A 67 6.45 19.54 15.57
N SER A 68 7.29 20.50 15.18
CA SER A 68 7.91 20.56 13.85
C SER A 68 8.78 19.33 13.57
N LEU A 69 9.52 18.84 14.57
CA LEU A 69 10.33 17.62 14.46
C LEU A 69 9.45 16.37 14.29
N MET A 70 8.31 16.31 14.98
CA MET A 70 7.35 15.21 14.85
C MET A 70 6.74 15.16 13.45
N TYR A 71 6.34 16.32 12.90
CA TYR A 71 5.89 16.43 11.50
C TYR A 71 7.00 16.05 10.51
N LEU A 72 8.22 16.57 10.69
CA LEU A 72 9.35 16.27 9.83
C LEU A 72 9.65 14.77 9.80
N THR A 73 9.66 14.12 10.96
CA THR A 73 9.91 12.67 11.07
C THR A 73 8.81 11.88 10.35
N THR A 74 7.55 12.25 10.56
CA THR A 74 6.39 11.59 9.93
C THR A 74 6.43 11.68 8.41
N ILE A 75 6.69 12.87 7.88
CA ILE A 75 6.74 13.11 6.43
C ILE A 75 7.98 12.48 5.81
N THR A 76 9.12 12.52 6.50
CA THR A 76 10.36 11.85 6.05
C THR A 76 10.17 10.34 5.98
N TRP A 77 9.53 9.73 6.98
CA TRP A 77 9.18 8.32 6.97
C TRP A 77 8.31 7.95 5.77
N PHE A 78 7.33 8.79 5.46
CA PHE A 78 6.48 8.62 4.28
C PHE A 78 7.27 8.75 2.97
N CYS A 79 8.18 9.72 2.86
CA CYS A 79 9.07 9.85 1.70
C CYS A 79 9.91 8.58 1.53
N ILE A 80 10.52 8.08 2.60
CA ILE A 80 11.31 6.83 2.59
C ILE A 80 10.46 5.67 2.08
N LYS A 81 9.21 5.51 2.57
CA LYS A 81 8.29 4.48 2.07
C LYS A 81 8.07 4.58 0.56
N ILE A 82 7.87 5.78 0.01
CA ILE A 82 7.72 5.99 -1.44
C ILE A 82 8.99 5.62 -2.19
N TYR A 83 10.15 6.09 -1.74
CA TYR A 83 11.42 5.78 -2.38
C TYR A 83 11.69 4.27 -2.39
N LEU A 84 11.45 3.59 -1.27
CA LEU A 84 11.55 2.13 -1.17
C LEU A 84 10.55 1.43 -2.09
N HIS A 85 9.32 1.91 -2.17
CA HIS A 85 8.31 1.38 -3.10
C HIS A 85 8.79 1.48 -4.54
N LEU A 86 9.23 2.65 -4.97
CA LEU A 86 9.75 2.89 -6.31
C LEU A 86 10.98 2.03 -6.62
N TYR A 87 11.89 1.87 -5.66
CA TYR A 87 13.07 1.01 -5.79
C TYR A 87 12.70 -0.48 -5.94
N ARG A 88 11.68 -0.94 -5.21
CA ARG A 88 11.23 -2.34 -5.20
C ARG A 88 10.08 -2.63 -6.17
N LEU A 89 9.57 -1.64 -6.90
CA LEU A 89 8.40 -1.78 -7.78
C LEU A 89 8.54 -2.90 -8.81
N LYS A 90 9.75 -3.08 -9.38
CA LYS A 90 10.02 -4.20 -10.31
C LYS A 90 9.84 -5.57 -9.64
N LYS A 91 10.31 -5.73 -8.40
CA LYS A 91 10.15 -6.99 -7.64
C LYS A 91 8.70 -7.21 -7.23
N LEU A 92 8.02 -6.16 -6.78
CA LEU A 92 6.61 -6.23 -6.44
C LEU A 92 5.76 -6.69 -7.63
N ARG A 93 6.03 -6.20 -8.84
CA ARG A 93 5.32 -6.65 -10.05
C ARG A 93 5.60 -8.11 -10.40
N LYS A 94 6.85 -8.56 -10.25
CA LYS A 94 7.17 -9.99 -10.40
C LYS A 94 6.39 -10.85 -9.40
N LEU A 95 6.25 -10.37 -8.16
CA LEU A 95 5.44 -11.05 -7.15
C LEU A 95 3.94 -11.09 -7.54
N GLU A 96 3.39 -9.98 -8.05
CA GLU A 96 2.01 -9.95 -8.56
C GLU A 96 1.81 -10.90 -9.75
N ASP A 97 2.73 -10.90 -10.71
CA ASP A 97 2.71 -11.83 -11.85
C ASP A 97 2.80 -13.30 -11.39
N PHE A 98 3.64 -13.56 -10.39
CA PHE A 98 3.81 -14.88 -9.80
C PHE A 98 2.52 -15.36 -9.11
N VAL A 99 1.89 -14.50 -8.32
CA VAL A 99 0.58 -14.73 -7.69
C VAL A 99 -0.50 -15.05 -8.72
N ASP A 100 -0.50 -14.36 -9.87
CA ASP A 100 -1.47 -14.58 -10.96
C ASP A 100 -1.15 -15.84 -11.80
N SER A 101 -0.06 -16.56 -11.51
CA SER A 101 0.31 -17.78 -12.24
C SER A 101 -0.72 -18.91 -12.06
N LYS A 102 -0.83 -19.77 -13.08
CA LYS A 102 -1.76 -20.93 -13.05
C LYS A 102 -1.45 -21.92 -11.94
N ILE A 103 -0.19 -22.00 -11.51
CA ILE A 103 0.28 -22.96 -10.50
C ILE A 103 -0.31 -22.64 -9.12
N LEU A 104 -0.39 -21.35 -8.76
CA LEU A 104 -0.94 -20.90 -7.48
C LEU A 104 -2.47 -20.78 -7.47
N ASN A 105 -3.10 -20.92 -8.64
CA ASN A 105 -4.55 -20.84 -8.84
C ASN A 105 -5.21 -22.23 -9.04
N LEU A 106 -4.46 -23.32 -8.85
CA LEU A 106 -5.00 -24.69 -8.77
C LEU A 106 -5.70 -24.89 -7.43
N GLN A 107 -6.90 -24.32 -7.29
CA GLN A 107 -7.70 -24.39 -6.06
C GLN A 107 -8.96 -25.23 -6.30
N THR A 108 -9.31 -26.05 -5.32
CA THR A 108 -10.67 -26.64 -5.24
C THR A 108 -11.71 -25.54 -4.95
N GLU A 109 -12.99 -25.78 -5.25
CA GLU A 109 -14.02 -24.76 -5.01
C GLU A 109 -14.10 -24.30 -3.54
N GLU A 110 -13.89 -25.22 -2.59
CA GLU A 110 -13.88 -24.92 -1.17
C GLU A 110 -12.71 -24.01 -0.78
N GLN A 111 -11.52 -24.30 -1.31
CA GLN A 111 -10.33 -23.47 -1.14
C GLN A 111 -10.51 -22.09 -1.76
N ALA A 112 -11.12 -22.03 -2.95
CA ALA A 112 -11.43 -20.76 -3.60
C ALA A 112 -12.41 -19.91 -2.77
N ARG A 113 -13.42 -20.53 -2.14
CA ARG A 113 -14.36 -19.85 -1.23
C ARG A 113 -13.65 -19.34 0.03
N PHE A 114 -12.76 -20.14 0.62
CA PHE A 114 -11.98 -19.73 1.78
C PHE A 114 -11.09 -18.53 1.48
N VAL A 115 -10.35 -18.58 0.37
CA VAL A 115 -9.48 -17.49 -0.09
C VAL A 115 -10.30 -16.23 -0.40
N ALA A 116 -11.43 -16.35 -1.11
CA ALA A 116 -12.31 -15.23 -1.40
C ALA A 116 -12.90 -14.59 -0.12
N GLY A 117 -13.24 -15.40 0.88
CA GLY A 117 -13.68 -14.92 2.19
C GLY A 117 -12.61 -14.10 2.90
N ALA A 118 -11.35 -14.58 2.91
CA ALA A 118 -10.22 -13.85 3.47
C ALA A 118 -9.95 -12.53 2.73
N MET A 119 -10.01 -12.54 1.40
CA MET A 119 -9.86 -11.34 0.56
C MET A 119 -10.97 -10.30 0.80
N THR A 120 -12.20 -10.75 1.00
CA THR A 120 -13.32 -9.85 1.31
C THR A 120 -13.12 -9.14 2.65
N LYS A 121 -12.72 -9.89 3.69
CA LYS A 121 -12.38 -9.32 5.00
C LYS A 121 -11.22 -8.32 4.89
N GLN A 122 -10.20 -8.66 4.12
CA GLN A 122 -9.07 -7.76 3.89
C GLN A 122 -9.49 -6.47 3.18
N LYS A 123 -10.33 -6.58 2.14
CA LYS A 123 -10.86 -5.41 1.42
C LYS A 123 -11.63 -4.49 2.36
N LEU A 124 -12.40 -5.05 3.29
CA LEU A 124 -13.08 -4.28 4.32
C LEU A 124 -12.08 -3.54 5.21
N VAL A 125 -11.07 -4.22 5.76
CA VAL A 125 -10.04 -3.60 6.61
C VAL A 125 -9.32 -2.46 5.88
N ILE A 126 -8.87 -2.68 4.65
CA ILE A 126 -8.19 -1.66 3.84
C ILE A 126 -9.12 -0.48 3.55
N SER A 127 -10.40 -0.75 3.26
CA SER A 127 -11.38 0.30 2.99
C SER A 127 -11.65 1.13 4.24
N THR A 128 -11.84 0.49 5.40
CA THR A 128 -12.06 1.18 6.68
C THR A 128 -10.85 2.03 7.04
N PHE A 129 -9.64 1.48 6.92
CA PHE A 129 -8.41 2.25 7.17
C PHE A 129 -8.33 3.50 6.30
N ARG A 130 -8.63 3.36 5.00
CA ARG A 130 -8.64 4.49 4.06
C ARG A 130 -9.66 5.55 4.44
N TYR A 131 -10.90 5.15 4.75
CA TYR A 131 -11.94 6.09 5.17
C TYR A 131 -11.57 6.82 6.46
N MET A 132 -11.05 6.09 7.46
CA MET A 132 -10.58 6.70 8.71
C MET A 132 -9.47 7.71 8.47
N THR A 133 -8.51 7.38 7.60
CA THR A 133 -7.44 8.31 7.22
C THR A 133 -8.04 9.58 6.60
N TYR A 134 -9.00 9.45 5.66
CA TYR A 134 -9.61 10.62 5.00
C TYR A 134 -10.38 11.50 5.97
N ILE A 135 -11.14 10.89 6.89
CA ILE A 135 -11.87 11.62 7.93
C ILE A 135 -10.89 12.37 8.83
N PHE A 136 -9.82 11.70 9.29
CA PHE A 136 -8.83 12.32 10.15
C PHE A 136 -8.14 13.50 9.49
N THR A 137 -7.74 13.38 8.22
CA THR A 137 -7.14 14.50 7.48
C THR A 137 -8.12 15.63 7.20
N ALA A 138 -9.39 15.34 6.95
CA ALA A 138 -10.41 16.39 6.82
C ALA A 138 -10.58 17.16 8.13
N ILE A 139 -10.67 16.46 9.27
CA ILE A 139 -10.73 17.10 10.60
C ILE A 139 -9.45 17.93 10.84
N PHE A 140 -8.28 17.38 10.52
CA PHE A 140 -7.00 18.05 10.71
C PHE A 140 -6.87 19.31 9.86
N ALA A 141 -7.30 19.27 8.59
CA ALA A 141 -7.32 20.44 7.71
C ALA A 141 -8.32 21.51 8.19
N LEU A 142 -9.49 21.10 8.71
CA LEU A 142 -10.52 22.02 9.21
C LEU A 142 -10.23 22.57 10.62
N TYR A 143 -9.30 21.97 11.36
CA TYR A 143 -9.02 22.32 12.75
C TYR A 143 -8.69 23.81 12.96
N PRO A 144 -7.83 24.47 12.16
CA PRO A 144 -7.56 25.90 12.31
C PRO A 144 -8.82 26.76 12.13
N ILE A 145 -9.67 26.40 11.15
CA ILE A 145 -10.93 27.11 10.86
C ILE A 145 -11.90 26.99 12.05
N ILE A 146 -12.06 25.78 12.59
CA ILE A 146 -12.97 25.52 13.72
C ILE A 146 -12.52 26.27 14.97
N MET A 147 -11.21 26.33 15.22
CA MET A 147 -10.65 27.02 16.38
C MET A 147 -10.55 28.54 16.21
N GLY A 148 -10.94 29.08 15.05
CA GLY A 148 -10.82 30.51 14.75
C GLY A 148 -9.37 31.02 14.79
N LYS A 149 -8.39 30.12 14.63
CA LYS A 149 -6.97 30.44 14.62
C LYS A 149 -6.53 30.66 13.18
N GLN A 150 -5.85 31.77 12.91
CA GLN A 150 -5.14 32.00 11.64
C GLN A 150 -3.81 31.22 11.55
N ASP A 151 -3.62 30.24 12.44
CA ASP A 151 -2.41 29.42 12.44
C ASP A 151 -2.43 28.45 11.24
N LEU A 152 -1.25 28.27 10.66
CA LEU A 152 -1.01 27.26 9.64
C LEU A 152 -1.34 25.85 10.16
N ILE A 153 -1.78 24.96 9.28
CA ILE A 153 -2.08 23.56 9.63
C ILE A 153 -0.81 22.88 10.12
N MET A 154 0.32 23.19 9.48
CA MET A 154 1.63 22.71 9.86
C MET A 154 2.60 23.87 10.08
N PRO A 155 3.51 23.75 11.05
CA PRO A 155 4.52 24.77 11.25
C PRO A 155 5.58 24.67 10.14
N ILE A 156 5.32 25.17 8.93
CA ILE A 156 6.34 25.29 7.86
C ILE A 156 6.95 26.67 7.80
N TRP A 157 8.08 26.80 7.09
CA TRP A 157 8.64 28.07 6.69
C TRP A 157 8.12 28.43 5.30
N THR A 158 7.67 29.66 5.13
CA THR A 158 7.31 30.23 3.84
C THR A 158 8.12 31.51 3.61
N PRO A 159 8.50 31.79 2.35
CA PRO A 159 9.21 33.02 2.00
C PRO A 159 8.32 34.27 1.96
N PHE A 160 7.00 34.11 2.16
CA PHE A 160 6.00 35.18 1.97
C PHE A 160 5.75 35.96 3.26
N GLU A 161 5.40 37.25 3.13
CA GLU A 161 5.06 38.10 4.27
C GLU A 161 3.78 37.60 4.98
N PRO A 162 3.75 37.64 6.33
CA PRO A 162 2.72 36.95 7.12
C PRO A 162 1.29 37.45 6.93
N GLN A 163 1.07 38.63 6.35
CA GLN A 163 -0.25 39.28 6.33
C GLN A 163 -1.00 39.17 4.99
N MET A 164 -0.30 38.91 3.87
CA MET A 164 -0.90 38.96 2.53
C MET A 164 -1.23 37.59 1.93
N GLU A 165 -0.76 36.47 2.50
CA GLU A 165 -0.86 35.14 1.86
C GLU A 165 -1.16 33.96 2.82
N GLU A 166 -1.78 34.20 3.97
CA GLU A 166 -2.21 33.12 4.90
C GLU A 166 -3.12 32.10 4.20
N LEU A 167 -4.08 32.58 3.38
CA LEU A 167 -4.99 31.72 2.62
C LEU A 167 -4.25 30.88 1.58
N ALA A 168 -3.27 31.45 0.88
CA ALA A 168 -2.51 30.72 -0.14
C ALA A 168 -1.66 29.60 0.50
N THR A 169 -1.03 29.90 1.63
CA THR A 169 -0.26 28.90 2.39
C THR A 169 -1.17 27.80 2.93
N TYR A 170 -2.33 28.16 3.48
CA TYR A 170 -3.32 27.20 3.95
C TYR A 170 -3.84 26.29 2.83
N VAL A 171 -4.15 26.85 1.65
CA VAL A 171 -4.57 26.09 0.46
C VAL A 171 -3.46 25.16 0.00
N PHE A 172 -2.20 25.61 0.00
CA PHE A 172 -1.04 24.79 -0.34
C PHE A 172 -0.87 23.61 0.62
N GLU A 173 -0.94 23.85 1.94
CA GLU A 173 -0.84 22.80 2.96
C GLU A 173 -1.99 21.80 2.86
N THR A 174 -3.21 22.28 2.65
CA THR A 174 -4.40 21.43 2.47
C THR A 174 -4.27 20.57 1.22
N PHE A 175 -3.80 21.16 0.11
CA PHE A 175 -3.52 20.43 -1.13
C PHE A 175 -2.45 19.37 -0.90
N TYR A 176 -1.34 19.72 -0.24
CA TYR A 176 -0.27 18.78 0.07
C TYR A 176 -0.73 17.62 0.94
N LEU A 177 -1.48 17.89 2.01
CA LEU A 177 -2.07 16.86 2.87
C LEU A 177 -3.01 15.94 2.08
N SER A 178 -3.88 16.53 1.26
CA SER A 178 -4.78 15.80 0.36
C SER A 178 -4.02 14.95 -0.66
N TYR A 179 -2.86 15.43 -1.12
CA TYR A 179 -1.98 14.71 -2.01
C TYR A 179 -1.37 13.49 -1.30
N VAL A 180 -0.73 13.69 -0.14
CA VAL A 180 -0.09 12.63 0.66
C VAL A 180 -1.06 11.52 1.04
N ILE A 181 -2.27 11.87 1.45
CA ILE A 181 -3.27 10.90 1.89
C ILE A 181 -3.83 10.04 0.75
N MET A 182 -3.72 10.45 -0.52
CA MET A 182 -4.09 9.54 -1.62
C MET A 182 -3.10 8.37 -1.75
N PHE A 183 -1.83 8.58 -1.40
CA PHE A 183 -0.78 7.57 -1.52
C PHE A 183 -0.64 6.69 -0.30
N TYR A 184 -0.67 7.29 0.88
CA TYR A 184 -0.33 6.62 2.12
C TYR A 184 -1.12 5.31 2.34
N PRO A 185 -2.47 5.33 2.39
CA PRO A 185 -3.27 4.12 2.52
C PRO A 185 -3.20 3.23 1.27
N SER A 186 -2.84 3.78 0.10
CA SER A 186 -2.70 3.00 -1.14
C SER A 186 -1.42 2.15 -1.14
N LEU A 187 -0.31 2.68 -0.65
CA LEU A 187 0.94 1.96 -0.49
C LEU A 187 0.79 0.85 0.56
N ASP A 188 0.25 1.18 1.73
CA ASP A 188 0.05 0.19 2.79
C ASP A 188 -0.91 -0.92 2.33
N ALA A 189 -1.96 -0.58 1.57
CA ALA A 189 -2.87 -1.56 0.97
C ALA A 189 -2.18 -2.53 -0.01
N ILE A 190 -1.20 -2.07 -0.80
CA ILE A 190 -0.42 -2.94 -1.69
C ILE A 190 0.37 -3.96 -0.87
N TYR A 191 1.09 -3.51 0.16
CA TYR A 191 1.94 -4.39 0.97
C TYR A 191 1.12 -5.37 1.79
N ILE A 192 0.06 -4.90 2.44
CA ILE A 192 -0.89 -5.76 3.17
C ILE A 192 -1.54 -6.75 2.18
N GLY A 193 -1.91 -6.28 0.98
CA GLY A 193 -2.41 -7.09 -0.14
C GLY A 193 -1.49 -8.26 -0.49
N ALA A 194 -0.23 -7.95 -0.78
CA ALA A 194 0.79 -8.93 -1.12
C ALA A 194 1.04 -9.92 0.02
N THR A 195 1.23 -9.45 1.25
CA THR A 195 1.46 -10.30 2.43
C THR A 195 0.29 -11.24 2.68
N GLN A 196 -0.95 -10.75 2.60
CA GLN A 196 -2.12 -11.61 2.79
C GLN A 196 -2.23 -12.66 1.70
N THR A 197 -1.92 -12.30 0.46
CA THR A 197 -1.93 -13.26 -0.64
C THR A 197 -0.90 -14.36 -0.41
N LEU A 198 0.30 -14.01 0.05
CA LEU A 198 1.33 -14.97 0.44
C LEU A 198 0.85 -15.89 1.57
N VAL A 199 0.24 -15.33 2.62
CA VAL A 199 -0.33 -16.10 3.74
C VAL A 199 -1.41 -17.08 3.25
N SER A 200 -2.29 -16.65 2.35
CA SER A 200 -3.30 -17.52 1.75
C SER A 200 -2.67 -18.66 0.94
N GLN A 201 -1.61 -18.40 0.19
CA GLN A 201 -0.89 -19.46 -0.54
C GLN A 201 -0.25 -20.49 0.41
N PHE A 202 0.31 -20.06 1.54
CA PHE A 202 0.83 -20.98 2.56
C PHE A 202 -0.28 -21.79 3.25
N GLN A 203 -1.45 -21.19 3.51
CA GLN A 203 -2.60 -21.90 4.07
C GLN A 203 -3.11 -22.97 3.11
N LEU A 204 -3.20 -22.67 1.81
CA LEU A 204 -3.57 -23.65 0.79
C LEU A 204 -2.58 -24.82 0.73
N LEU A 205 -1.27 -24.53 0.78
CA LEU A 205 -0.25 -25.56 0.81
C LEU A 205 -0.38 -26.46 2.04
N LYS A 206 -0.61 -25.86 3.21
CA LYS A 206 -0.86 -26.58 4.46
C LYS A 206 -2.10 -27.47 4.38
N ASP A 207 -3.19 -26.98 3.81
CA ASP A 207 -4.43 -27.74 3.66
C ASP A 207 -4.28 -28.89 2.66
N ASN A 208 -3.60 -28.67 1.55
CA ASN A 208 -3.28 -29.73 0.59
C ASN A 208 -2.40 -30.82 1.23
N LEU A 209 -1.41 -30.43 2.04
CA LEU A 209 -0.57 -31.39 2.77
C LEU A 209 -1.36 -32.19 3.81
N LYS A 210 -2.26 -31.53 4.55
CA LYS A 210 -3.15 -32.21 5.50
C LYS A 210 -4.07 -33.21 4.80
N ARG A 211 -4.70 -32.82 3.69
CA ARG A 211 -5.54 -33.73 2.89
C ARG A 211 -4.76 -34.90 2.30
N ALA A 212 -3.50 -34.70 1.95
CA ALA A 212 -2.63 -35.78 1.51
C ALA A 212 -2.23 -36.75 2.65
N LEU A 213 -2.23 -36.27 3.90
CA LEU A 213 -1.85 -37.04 5.10
C LEU A 213 -3.05 -37.73 5.78
N ASP A 214 -4.23 -37.09 5.80
CA ASP A 214 -5.49 -37.60 6.33
C ASP A 214 -6.04 -38.72 5.41
N ARG A 215 -5.31 -39.83 5.36
CA ARG A 215 -5.82 -41.11 4.88
C ARG A 215 -6.75 -41.68 5.94
N SER A 216 -7.96 -42.06 5.55
CA SER A 216 -8.69 -43.03 6.36
C SER A 216 -7.93 -44.36 6.25
N ALA A 217 -7.63 -44.99 7.39
CA ALA A 217 -6.88 -46.25 7.46
C ALA A 217 -7.62 -47.46 6.84
N TRP A 218 -8.71 -47.22 6.10
CA TRP A 218 -9.72 -48.22 5.72
C TRP A 218 -9.99 -48.32 4.22
N ASP A 219 -9.49 -47.41 3.39
CA ASP A 219 -9.69 -47.48 1.94
C ASP A 219 -8.35 -47.57 1.20
N SER A 220 -8.06 -48.73 0.63
CA SER A 220 -6.80 -49.06 -0.05
C SER A 220 -6.97 -49.12 -1.56
N THR A 221 -7.92 -48.35 -2.11
CA THR A 221 -8.17 -48.36 -3.54
C THR A 221 -7.06 -47.64 -4.32
N ILE A 222 -6.64 -48.25 -5.44
CA ILE A 222 -5.60 -47.74 -6.37
C ILE A 222 -5.87 -46.29 -6.82
N LYS A 223 -7.14 -45.89 -6.91
CA LYS A 223 -7.56 -44.53 -7.26
C LYS A 223 -7.12 -43.47 -6.22
N GLU A 224 -7.15 -43.82 -4.93
CA GLU A 224 -6.75 -42.90 -3.86
C GLU A 224 -5.23 -42.68 -3.87
N ASN A 225 -4.44 -43.74 -4.10
CA ASN A 225 -2.98 -43.63 -4.27
C ASN A 225 -2.58 -42.76 -5.47
N ILE A 226 -3.31 -42.82 -6.59
CA ILE A 226 -3.07 -41.97 -7.77
C ILE A 226 -3.38 -40.50 -7.45
N GLU A 227 -4.49 -40.23 -6.77
CA GLU A 227 -4.87 -38.86 -6.39
C GLU A 227 -3.94 -38.27 -5.32
N THR A 228 -3.51 -39.05 -4.31
CA THR A 228 -2.50 -38.61 -3.33
C THR A 228 -1.19 -38.25 -4.03
N LYS A 229 -0.71 -39.10 -4.94
CA LYS A 229 0.54 -38.85 -5.70
C LYS A 229 0.42 -37.60 -6.57
N ARG A 230 -0.77 -37.35 -7.14
CA ARG A 230 -1.08 -36.15 -7.89
C ARG A 230 -1.05 -34.91 -6.98
N GLN A 231 -1.69 -34.94 -5.83
CA GLN A 231 -1.70 -33.81 -4.89
C GLN A 231 -0.30 -33.53 -4.32
N LEU A 232 0.46 -34.57 -3.98
CA LEU A 232 1.85 -34.42 -3.54
C LEU A 232 2.71 -33.77 -4.63
N LYS A 233 2.54 -34.18 -5.89
CA LYS A 233 3.24 -33.58 -7.03
C LYS A 233 2.84 -32.10 -7.21
N ILE A 234 1.58 -31.75 -7.00
CA ILE A 234 1.12 -30.35 -7.01
C ILE A 234 1.73 -29.56 -5.84
N CYS A 235 1.78 -30.12 -4.63
CA CYS A 235 2.41 -29.49 -3.46
C CYS A 235 3.91 -29.25 -3.68
N VAL A 236 4.64 -30.24 -4.23
CA VAL A 236 6.07 -30.07 -4.55
C VAL A 236 6.26 -29.01 -5.63
N ALA A 237 5.42 -29.01 -6.68
CA ALA A 237 5.48 -27.98 -7.71
C ALA A 237 5.15 -26.57 -7.17
N HIS A 238 4.17 -26.47 -6.27
CA HIS A 238 3.77 -25.22 -5.60
C HIS A 238 4.85 -24.71 -4.65
N HIS A 239 5.46 -25.60 -3.86
CA HIS A 239 6.59 -25.27 -2.98
C HIS A 239 7.83 -24.83 -3.76
N ASN A 240 8.20 -25.57 -4.81
CA ASN A 240 9.33 -25.21 -5.67
C ASN A 240 9.10 -23.86 -6.35
N ALA A 241 7.87 -23.59 -6.82
CA ALA A 241 7.51 -22.30 -7.40
C ALA A 241 7.69 -21.16 -6.38
N ILE A 242 7.42 -21.37 -5.09
CA ILE A 242 7.61 -20.35 -4.04
C ILE A 242 9.10 -20.09 -3.74
N LEU A 243 9.98 -21.08 -3.97
CA LEU A 243 11.42 -20.98 -3.69
C LEU A 243 12.24 -20.36 -4.85
N GLU A 244 11.73 -20.41 -6.08
CA GLU A 244 12.34 -19.77 -7.27
C GLU A 244 12.09 -18.25 -7.33
#